data_AF-A0A3N5RX76-F1
#
_entry.id   AF-A0A3N5RX76-F1
#
_cell.length_a   1.000
_cell.length_b   1.000
_cell.length_c   1.000
_cell.angle_alpha   90.00
_cell.angle_beta   90.00
_cell.angle_gamma   90.00
#
_symmetry.space_group_name_H-M   'P 1'
#
loop_
_entity.id
_entity.type
_entity.pdbx_description
1 polymer ?
#
loop_
_entity_poly.entity_id
_entity_poly.type
_entity_poly.pdbx_seq_one_letter_code
_entity_poly.pdbx_strand_id
1 'polypeptide(L)'
;MEKLLTAKNQVDDMRQDESALVEAARRDPAAFSILYHRYVIPVYRYLYKRLGNSKDAEDLTSQVFMDVLEGLVHYQERGNFAAWLFTIARHKVIV
;
A
#
# COMPACT_ATOMS: atom_id res chain seq x y z
N MET A 1 10.68 10.50 -28.78
CA MET A 1 9.33 9.90 -28.76
C MET A 1 9.35 8.48 -28.19
N GLU A 2 10.39 7.66 -28.41
CA GLU A 2 10.46 6.25 -27.95
C GLU A 2 10.57 6.05 -26.42
N LYS A 3 11.20 6.96 -25.66
CA LYS A 3 11.35 6.80 -24.20
C LYS A 3 10.02 6.83 -23.41
N LEU A 4 8.96 7.42 -23.96
CA LEU A 4 7.65 7.50 -23.32
C LEU A 4 6.84 6.20 -23.46
N LEU A 5 7.06 5.42 -24.53
CA LEU A 5 6.35 4.17 -24.77
C LEU A 5 6.88 3.04 -23.88
N THR A 6 8.20 2.96 -23.67
CA THR A 6 8.84 2.00 -22.75
C THR A 6 8.45 2.25 -21.30
N ALA A 7 8.48 3.52 -20.85
CA ALA A 7 8.10 3.85 -19.47
C ALA A 7 6.63 3.49 -19.20
N LYS A 8 5.74 3.73 -20.17
CA LYS A 8 4.31 3.40 -20.07
C LYS A 8 4.08 1.87 -20.03
N ASN A 9 4.77 1.12 -20.89
CA ASN A 9 4.68 -0.34 -20.90
C ASN A 9 5.22 -0.96 -19.60
N GLN A 10 6.30 -0.40 -19.04
CA GLN A 10 6.94 -0.87 -17.82
C GLN A 10 6.14 -0.52 -16.55
N VAL A 11 5.52 0.67 -16.48
CA VAL A 11 4.58 0.99 -15.37
C VAL A 11 3.29 0.20 -15.47
N ASP A 12 2.82 -0.12 -16.68
CA ASP A 12 1.63 -0.97 -16.84
C ASP A 12 1.94 -2.42 -16.44
N ASP A 13 3.13 -2.95 -16.75
CA ASP A 13 3.61 -4.27 -16.26
C ASP A 13 3.70 -4.30 -14.72
N MET A 14 4.31 -3.28 -14.12
CA MET A 14 4.40 -3.16 -12.65
C MET A 14 3.03 -3.02 -11.97
N ARG A 15 2.06 -2.39 -12.64
CA ARG A 15 0.67 -2.29 -12.18
C ARG A 15 -0.08 -3.61 -12.33
N GLN A 16 0.15 -4.35 -13.42
CA GLN A 16 -0.41 -5.68 -13.62
C GLN A 16 0.08 -6.64 -12.53
N ASP A 17 1.36 -6.56 -12.16
CA ASP A 17 1.91 -7.30 -11.02
C ASP A 17 1.26 -6.93 -9.69
N GLU A 18 1.03 -5.63 -9.43
CA GLU A 18 0.39 -5.18 -8.20
C GLU A 18 -1.10 -5.57 -8.12
N SER A 19 -1.84 -5.39 -9.21
CA SER A 19 -3.23 -5.81 -9.34
C SER A 19 -3.40 -7.30 -9.03
N ALA A 20 -2.55 -8.14 -9.62
CA ALA A 20 -2.54 -9.58 -9.38
C ALA A 20 -2.23 -9.93 -7.92
N LEU A 21 -1.26 -9.24 -7.30
CA LEU A 21 -0.94 -9.42 -5.88
C LEU A 21 -2.09 -9.00 -4.97
N VAL A 22 -2.80 -7.92 -5.30
CA VAL A 22 -3.98 -7.47 -4.57
C VAL A 22 -5.10 -8.49 -4.68
N GLU A 23 -5.42 -8.98 -5.88
CA GLU A 23 -6.43 -10.03 -6.06
C GLU A 23 -6.08 -11.35 -5.35
N ALA A 24 -4.79 -11.73 -5.33
CA ALA A 24 -4.33 -12.87 -4.56
C ALA A 24 -4.52 -12.64 -3.05
N ALA A 25 -4.09 -11.48 -2.54
CA ALA A 25 -4.20 -11.11 -1.14
C ALA A 25 -5.64 -10.96 -0.64
N ARG A 26 -6.61 -10.72 -1.54
CA ARG A 26 -8.05 -10.74 -1.23
C ARG A 26 -8.57 -12.14 -0.86
N ARG A 27 -7.95 -13.20 -1.39
CA ARG A 27 -8.39 -14.59 -1.22
C ARG A 27 -7.50 -15.37 -0.26
N ASP A 28 -6.23 -15.00 -0.18
CA ASP A 28 -5.24 -15.63 0.67
C ASP A 28 -4.48 -14.57 1.50
N PRO A 29 -4.73 -14.51 2.81
CA PRO A 29 -3.98 -13.62 3.71
C PRO A 29 -2.47 -13.84 3.66
N ALA A 30 -1.97 -15.02 3.29
CA ALA A 30 -0.54 -15.26 3.14
C ALA A 30 0.06 -14.46 1.97
N ALA A 31 -0.72 -14.24 0.90
CA ALA A 31 -0.29 -13.42 -0.24
C ALA A 31 -0.18 -11.92 0.11
N PHE A 32 -0.85 -11.47 1.18
CA PHE A 32 -0.73 -10.10 1.68
C PHE A 32 0.69 -9.76 2.16
N SER A 33 1.47 -10.75 2.59
CA SER A 33 2.85 -10.55 3.05
C SER A 33 3.71 -9.81 2.01
N ILE A 34 3.52 -10.09 0.71
CA ILE A 34 4.26 -9.43 -0.37
C ILE A 34 3.91 -7.93 -0.44
N LEU A 35 2.64 -7.59 -0.32
CA LEU A 35 2.17 -6.19 -0.27
C LEU A 35 2.68 -5.49 0.99
N TYR A 36 2.64 -6.17 2.13
CA TYR A 36 3.19 -5.67 3.38
C TYR A 36 4.68 -5.32 3.24
N HIS A 37 5.52 -6.25 2.77
CA HIS A 37 6.95 -6.00 2.60
C HIS A 37 7.25 -4.89 1.60
N ARG A 38 6.44 -4.75 0.54
CA ARG A 38 6.57 -3.68 -0.44
C ARG A 38 6.29 -2.30 0.16
N TYR A 39 5.33 -2.20 1.07
CA TYR A 39 4.79 -0.91 1.52
C TYR A 39 5.13 -0.51 2.96
N VAL A 40 5.60 -1.43 3.80
CA VAL A 40 5.87 -1.16 5.23
C VAL A 40 6.85 -0.01 5.41
N ILE A 41 7.95 0.01 4.65
CA ILE A 41 8.97 1.07 4.74
C ILE A 41 8.43 2.43 4.24
N PRO A 42 7.79 2.53 3.05
CA PRO A 42 7.15 3.76 2.61
C PRO A 42 6.12 4.33 3.61
N VAL A 43 5.24 3.48 4.16
CA VAL A 43 4.22 3.89 5.12
C VAL A 43 4.84 4.34 6.44
N TYR A 44 5.78 3.57 6.98
CA TYR A 44 6.51 3.93 8.19
C TYR A 44 7.20 5.29 8.04
N ARG A 45 7.92 5.51 6.94
CA ARG A 45 8.60 6.79 6.68
C ARG A 45 7.63 7.95 6.56
N TYR A 46 6.46 7.73 5.97
CA TYR A 46 5.41 8.74 5.86
C TYR A 46 4.86 9.13 7.23
N LEU A 47 4.58 8.14 8.09
CA LEU A 47 4.08 8.36 9.45
C LEU A 47 5.15 9.00 10.34
N TYR A 48 6.38 8.49 10.29
CA TYR A 48 7.51 9.03 11.04
C TYR A 48 7.76 10.51 10.74
N LYS A 49 7.72 10.90 9.47
CA LYS A 49 7.85 12.32 9.06
C LYS A 49 6.76 13.23 9.62
N ARG A 50 5.59 12.69 9.97
CA ARG A 50 4.45 13.45 10.49
C ARG A 50 4.39 13.47 12.01
N LEU A 51 4.78 12.38 12.66
CA LEU A 51 4.71 12.23 14.12
C LEU A 51 5.99 12.67 14.82
N GLY A 52 7.16 12.55 14.16
CA GLY A 52 8.46 12.83 14.76
C GLY A 52 8.90 11.84 15.85
N ASN A 53 8.11 10.81 16.13
CA ASN A 53 8.36 9.77 17.13
C ASN A 53 8.39 8.39 16.45
N SER A 54 9.46 7.62 16.68
CA SER A 54 9.60 6.28 16.11
C SER A 54 8.59 5.29 16.66
N LYS A 55 8.29 5.34 17.96
CA LYS A 55 7.36 4.43 18.63
C LYS A 55 5.94 4.61 18.10
N ASP A 56 5.49 5.86 18.02
CA ASP A 56 4.16 6.18 17.51
C ASP A 56 4.04 5.84 16.02
N ALA A 57 5.13 6.01 15.26
CA ALA A 57 5.18 5.63 13.85
C ALA A 57 5.13 4.11 13.64
N GLU A 58 5.82 3.31 14.47
CA GLU A 58 5.77 1.85 14.43
C GLU A 58 4.37 1.33 14.77
N ASP A 59 3.77 1.87 15.83
CA ASP A 59 2.43 1.50 16.28
C ASP A 59 1.37 1.83 15.21
N LEU A 60 1.36 3.07 14.70
CA LEU A 60 0.44 3.44 13.64
C LEU A 60 0.69 2.70 12.33
N THR A 61 1.93 2.35 12.00
CA THR A 61 2.21 1.51 10.82
C THR A 61 1.51 0.16 10.97
N SER A 62 1.65 -0.48 12.14
CA SER A 62 1.00 -1.76 12.43
C SER A 62 -0.51 -1.64 12.30
N GLN A 63 -1.12 -0.61 12.91
CA GLN A 63 -2.55 -0.37 12.83
C GLN A 63 -3.03 -0.11 11.39
N VAL A 64 -2.27 0.63 10.58
CA VAL A 64 -2.59 0.85 9.16
C VAL A 64 -2.66 -0.48 8.41
N PHE A 65 -1.69 -1.39 8.61
CA PHE A 65 -1.70 -2.66 7.88
C PHE A 65 -2.80 -3.61 8.38
N MET A 66 -3.22 -3.53 9.64
CA MET A 66 -4.42 -4.23 10.13
C MET A 66 -5.68 -3.73 9.41
N ASP A 67 -5.90 -2.42 9.39
CA ASP A 67 -7.04 -1.79 8.69
C ASP A 67 -7.04 -2.12 7.18
N VAL A 68 -5.86 -2.16 6.57
CA VAL A 68 -5.69 -2.52 5.16
C VAL A 68 -6.07 -3.97 4.93
N LEU A 69 -5.59 -4.90 5.77
CA LEU A 69 -5.91 -6.32 5.63
C LEU A 69 -7.41 -6.58 5.76
N GLU A 70 -8.07 -5.95 6.73
CA GLU A 70 -9.52 -6.02 6.93
C GLU A 70 -10.29 -5.40 5.76
N GLY A 71 -9.86 -4.21 5.31
CA GLY A 71 -10.48 -3.50 4.19
C GLY A 71 -10.26 -4.17 2.83
N LEU A 72 -9.21 -4.98 2.70
CA LEU A 72 -8.80 -5.58 1.43
C LEU A 72 -9.88 -6.50 0.86
N VAL A 73 -10.59 -7.23 1.72
CA VAL A 73 -11.68 -8.15 1.31
C VAL A 73 -12.74 -7.42 0.48
N HIS A 74 -13.04 -6.18 0.86
CA HIS A 74 -14.03 -5.32 0.20
C HIS A 74 -13.42 -4.33 -0.80
N TYR A 75 -12.09 -4.32 -0.92
CA TYR A 75 -11.41 -3.47 -1.87
C TYR A 75 -11.82 -3.85 -3.29
N GLN A 76 -12.44 -2.90 -3.99
CA GLN A 76 -12.61 -2.97 -5.42
C GLN A 76 -11.45 -2.23 -6.05
N GLU A 77 -10.79 -2.86 -7.01
CA GLU A 77 -9.73 -2.24 -7.79
C GLU A 77 -10.31 -1.07 -8.60
N ARG A 78 -10.34 0.11 -7.98
CA ARG A 78 -10.82 1.38 -8.57
C ARG A 78 -9.65 2.32 -8.90
N GLY A 79 -8.42 1.82 -8.89
CA GLY A 79 -7.21 2.61 -9.10
C GLY A 79 -5.97 1.97 -8.48
N ASN A 80 -5.07 2.82 -7.99
CA ASN A 80 -3.77 2.41 -7.44
C ASN A 80 -3.89 1.99 -5.95
N PHE A 81 -3.47 0.77 -5.61
CA PHE A 81 -3.48 0.24 -4.24
C PHE A 81 -2.70 1.14 -3.27
N ALA A 82 -1.55 1.65 -3.69
CA ALA A 82 -0.76 2.58 -2.87
C ALA A 82 -1.57 3.83 -2.50
N ALA A 83 -2.36 4.39 -3.41
CA ALA A 83 -3.18 5.57 -3.14
C ALA A 83 -4.26 5.29 -2.08
N TRP A 84 -4.87 4.11 -2.13
CA TRP A 84 -5.84 3.67 -1.12
C TRP A 84 -5.14 3.43 0.24
N LEU A 85 -4.00 2.74 0.25
CA LEU A 85 -3.19 2.52 1.45
C LEU A 85 -2.78 3.84 2.14
N PHE A 86 -2.27 4.81 1.37
CA PHE A 86 -1.87 6.11 1.94
C PHE A 86 -3.07 6.96 2.40
N THR A 87 -4.27 6.72 1.85
CA THR A 87 -5.51 7.32 2.39
C THR A 87 -5.79 6.81 3.80
N ILE A 88 -5.67 5.50 4.03
CA ILE A 88 -5.83 4.90 5.37
C ILE A 88 -4.77 5.44 6.32
N ALA A 89 -3.50 5.45 5.91
CA ALA A 89 -2.41 6.00 6.72
C ALA A 89 -2.61 7.48 7.06
N ARG A 90 -3.12 8.28 6.12
CA ARG A 90 -3.45 9.69 6.37
C ARG A 90 -4.56 9.85 7.40
N HIS A 91 -5.62 9.04 7.34
CA HIS A 91 -6.72 9.12 8.31
C HIS A 91 -6.24 8.83 9.74
N LYS A 92 -5.28 7.90 9.92
CA LYS A 92 -4.68 7.60 11.22
C LYS A 92 -3.89 8.75 11.85
N VAL A 93 -3.44 9.72 11.06
CA VAL A 93 -2.67 10.88 11.56
C VAL A 93 -3.57 12.08 11.89
N ILE A 94 -4.77 12.14 11.30
CA ILE A 94 -5.67 13.30 11.42
C ILE A 94 -6.64 13.16 12.61
N VAL A 95 -6.90 11.92 13.05
CA VAL A 95 -7.77 11.60 14.18
C VAL A 95 -7.08 11.82 15.51
#